data_AF-A0A7X1CNR1-F1
#
_entry.id   AF-A0A7X1CNR1-F1
#
_cell.length_a   1.000
_cell.length_b   1.000
_cell.length_c   1.000
_cell.angle_alpha   90.00
_cell.angle_beta   90.00
_cell.angle_gamma   90.00
#
_symmetry.space_group_name_H-M   'P 1'
#
loop_
_entity.id
_entity.type
_entity.pdbx_description
1 polymer ?
#
loop_
_entity_poly.entity_id
_entity_poly.type
_entity_poly.pdbx_seq_one_letter_code
_entity_poly.pdbx_strand_id
1 'polypeptide(L)' 'MTQPDYLAELEAISDQVPLVVLADVNNRIGDWILSGGNPTDNYVKQKVDYAKMWAEKGAKDSE' A
#
# COMPACT_ATOMS: atom_id res chain seq x y z
N MET A 1 -15.37 -0.75 -16.98
CA MET A 1 -14.63 0.25 -16.19
C MET A 1 -13.97 -0.49 -15.04
N THR A 2 -12.70 -0.84 -15.19
CA THR A 2 -11.95 -1.56 -14.15
C THR A 2 -11.58 -0.56 -13.06
N GLN A 3 -12.12 -0.74 -11.85
CA GLN A 3 -11.70 0.05 -10.69
C GLN A 3 -10.19 -0.19 -10.44
N PRO A 4 -9.45 0.83 -10.00
CA PRO A 4 -8.06 0.64 -9.59
C PRO A 4 -8.02 -0.28 -8.37
N ASP A 5 -7.32 -1.39 -8.50
CA ASP A 5 -7.16 -2.37 -7.43
C ASP A 5 -5.90 -2.07 -6.63
N TYR A 6 -5.97 -1.05 -5.78
CA TYR A 6 -4.84 -0.60 -4.95
C TYR A 6 -4.33 -1.73 -4.03
N LEU A 7 -5.19 -2.66 -3.65
CA LEU A 7 -4.81 -3.83 -2.84
C LEU A 7 -3.95 -4.81 -3.64
N ALA A 8 -4.31 -5.10 -4.89
CA ALA A 8 -3.48 -5.90 -5.79
C ALA A 8 -2.12 -5.24 -6.05
N GLU A 9 -2.09 -3.91 -6.18
CA GLU A 9 -0.82 -3.17 -6.32
C GLU A 9 0.06 -3.28 -5.06
N LEU A 10 -0.55 -3.25 -3.87
CA LEU A 10 0.16 -3.43 -2.60
C LEU A 10 0.69 -4.86 -2.45
N GLU A 11 -0.10 -5.86 -2.84
CA GLU A 11 0.31 -7.28 -2.83
C GLU A 11 1.51 -7.51 -3.75
N ALA A 12 1.51 -6.93 -4.95
CA ALA A 12 2.59 -7.05 -5.93
C ALA A 12 3.94 -6.48 -5.45
N ILE A 13 3.92 -5.46 -4.59
CA ILE A 13 5.13 -4.85 -4.03
C ILE A 13 5.46 -5.33 -2.62
N SER A 14 4.62 -6.16 -2.01
CA SER A 14 4.70 -6.51 -0.59
C SER A 14 6.05 -7.09 -0.17
N ASP A 15 6.69 -7.86 -1.04
CA ASP A 15 8.02 -8.46 -0.84
C ASP A 15 9.16 -7.42 -0.87
N GLN A 16 8.96 -6.29 -1.54
CA GLN A 16 9.94 -5.22 -1.69
C GLN A 16 9.81 -4.14 -0.59
N VAL A 17 8.73 -4.18 0.19
CA VAL A 17 8.44 -3.19 1.23
C VAL A 17 8.86 -3.73 2.59
N PRO A 18 9.53 -2.94 3.45
CA PRO A 18 9.83 -3.36 4.81
C PRO A 18 8.56 -3.80 5.56
N LEU A 19 8.62 -4.94 6.26
CA LEU A 19 7.47 -5.51 6.98
C LEU A 19 6.75 -4.50 7.91
N VAL A 20 7.50 -3.61 8.55
CA VAL A 20 6.96 -2.55 9.41
C VAL A 20 6.08 -1.57 8.62
N VAL A 21 6.51 -1.19 7.42
CA VAL A 21 5.75 -0.28 6.55
C VAL A 21 4.53 -0.98 5.98
N LEU A 22 4.68 -2.22 5.52
CA LEU A 22 3.58 -3.03 5.00
C LEU A 22 2.49 -3.24 6.07
N ALA A 23 2.89 -3.52 7.32
CA ALA A 23 1.97 -3.68 8.43
C ALA A 23 1.23 -2.37 8.78
N ASP A 24 1.90 -1.21 8.81
CA ASP A 24 1.24 0.10 9.02
C ASP A 24 0.21 0.38 7.93
N VAL A 25 0.59 0.19 6.67
CA VAL A 25 -0.29 0.42 5.52
C VAL A 25 -1.51 -0.50 5.58
N ASN A 26 -1.32 -1.80 5.81
CA ASN A 26 -2.42 -2.75 5.94
C ASN A 26 -3.36 -2.40 7.10
N ASN A 27 -2.82 -2.05 8.27
CA ASN A 27 -3.65 -1.66 9.42
C ASN A 27 -4.47 -0.41 9.14
N ARG A 28 -3.88 0.61 8.49
CA ARG A 28 -4.57 1.86 8.15
C ARG A 28 -5.64 1.68 7.09
N ILE A 29 -5.40 0.82 6.10
CA ILE A 29 -6.41 0.47 5.10
C ILE A 29 -7.54 -0.32 5.76
N GLY A 30 -7.21 -1.28 6.63
CA GLY A 30 -8.18 -2.04 7.41
C GLY A 30 -9.07 -1.14 8.27
N ASP A 31 -8.48 -0.22 9.03
CA ASP A 31 -9.20 0.76 9.86
C ASP A 31 -10.14 1.63 9.01
N TRP A 32 -9.66 2.10 7.84
CA TRP A 32 -10.48 2.86 6.91
C TRP A 32 -11.69 2.08 6.41
N ILE A 33 -11.49 0.83 5.98
CA ILE A 33 -12.58 -0.04 5.52
C ILE A 33 -13.57 -0.32 6.65
N LEU A 34 -13.09 -0.59 7.86
CA LEU A 34 -13.95 -0.81 9.04
C LEU A 34 -14.75 0.44 9.42
N SER A 35 -14.23 1.63 9.15
CA SER A 35 -14.94 2.90 9.33
C SER A 35 -16.01 3.19 8.26
N GLY A 36 -16.14 2.32 7.25
CA GLY A 36 -17.05 2.47 6.11
C GLY A 36 -16.41 3.10 4.87
N GLY A 37 -15.09 3.22 4.85
CA GLY A 37 -14.32 3.67 3.70
C GLY A 37 -14.22 2.63 2.59
N ASN A 38 -13.92 3.07 1.37
CA ASN A 38 -13.79 2.21 0.20
C ASN A 38 -12.32 1.87 -0.09
N PRO A 39 -12.00 0.62 -0.49
CA PRO A 39 -10.66 0.26 -0.96
C PRO A 39 -10.20 1.08 -2.17
N THR A 40 -11.10 1.70 -2.94
CA THR A 40 -10.74 2.58 -4.07
C THR A 40 -10.67 4.06 -3.72
N ASP A 41 -10.72 4.41 -2.43
CA ASP A 41 -10.63 5.80 -2.02
C ASP A 41 -9.21 6.37 -2.23
N ASN A 42 -9.16 7.69 -2.45
CA ASN A 42 -7.89 8.42 -2.53
C ASN A 42 -7.00 8.21 -1.29
N TYR A 43 -7.60 7.95 -0.12
CA TYR A 43 -6.85 7.62 1.09
C TYR A 43 -6.05 6.32 0.92
N VAL A 44 -6.68 5.25 0.42
CA VAL A 44 -6.02 3.96 0.18
C VAL A 44 -4.93 4.11 -0.87
N LYS A 45 -5.22 4.85 -1.96
CA LYS A 45 -4.21 5.19 -2.98
C LYS A 45 -2.95 5.80 -2.35
N GLN A 46 -3.10 6.80 -1.48
CA GLN A 46 -1.96 7.45 -0.83
C GLN A 46 -1.15 6.48 0.05
N LYS A 47 -1.80 5.53 0.71
CA LYS A 47 -1.10 4.51 1.52
C LYS A 47 -0.32 3.53 0.65
N VAL A 48 -0.88 3.14 -0.48
CA VAL A 48 -0.19 2.26 -1.44
C VAL A 48 0.96 2.99 -2.14
N ASP A 49 0.78 4.25 -2.55
CA ASP A 49 1.88 5.07 -3.10
C ASP A 49 3.02 5.24 -2.09
N TYR A 50 2.70 5.38 -0.80
CA TYR A 50 3.71 5.41 0.26
C TYR A 50 4.51 4.11 0.34
N ALA A 51 3.83 2.95 0.31
CA ALA A 51 4.49 1.65 0.26
C ALA A 51 5.37 1.51 -1.00
N LYS A 52 4.89 1.95 -2.17
CA LYS A 52 5.66 1.95 -3.42
C LYS A 52 6.94 2.76 -3.31
N MET A 53 6.88 3.95 -2.73
CA MET A 53 8.08 4.76 -2.50
C MET A 53 9.12 4.05 -1.62
N TRP A 54 8.68 3.24 -0.66
CA TRP A 54 9.59 2.41 0.16
C TRP A 54 10.17 1.23 -0.62
N ALA A 55 9.37 0.56 -1.45
CA ALA A 55 9.86 -0.48 -2.35
C ALA A 55 10.95 0.07 -3.30
N GLU A 56 10.71 1.24 -3.89
CA GLU A 56 11.68 1.89 -4.78
C GLU A 56 12.95 2.36 -4.06
N LYS A 57 12.85 2.72 -2.77
CA LYS A 57 14.02 3.09 -1.95
C LYS A 57 14.81 1.88 -1.50
N GLY A 58 14.14 0.83 -1.01
CA GLY A 58 14.79 -0.43 -0.60
C GLY A 58 15.53 -1.12 -1.75
N ALA A 59 15.05 -0.97 -2.98
CA ALA A 59 15.75 -1.44 -4.18
C ALA A 59 17.06 -0.69 -4.47
N LYS A 60 17.20 0.57 -4.01
CA LYS A 60 18.38 1.42 -4.27
C LYS A 60 19.49 1.31 -3.23
N ASP A 61 19.18 0.82 -2.03
CA ASP A 61 20.19 0.58 -0.98
C ASP A 61 20.98 -0.75 -1.19
N SER A 62 20.71 -1.50 -2.26
CA SER A 62 21.47 -2.70 -2.66
C SER A 62 22.54 -2.44 -3.74
N GLU A 63 22.90 -1.19 -4.03
CA GLU A 63 23.91 -0.82 -5.04
C GLU A 63 25.20 -0.22 -4.43
#